data_AF-A0AA39KEL7-F1
#
_entry.id   AF-A0AA39KEL7-F1
#
_cell.length_a   1.000
_cell.length_b   1.000
_cell.length_c   1.000
_cell.angle_alpha   90.00
_cell.angle_beta   90.00
_cell.angle_gamma   90.00
#
_symmetry.space_group_name_H-M   'P 1'
#
loop_
_entity.id
_entity.type
_entity.pdbx_description
1 polymer ?
#
loop_
_entity_poly.entity_id
_entity_poly.type
_entity_poly.pdbx_seq_one_letter_code
_entity_poly.pdbx_strand_id
1 'polypeptide(L)'
;MRGSTSAHSQPHQRVHQTHKSKAICLLLKGLMLGQRLRKNTEIEEKNKLLAQARLEQALDPDVEPEEIPDNASLITIKSHERRALKVPTFLATFSRVPKSLRCMLAAEEVAERELDKAAKRKNNGEESAAKKQTREVRAERPRVLGQQNNINIYELLKDTDAFCSVPLHYFTNKNLQYINEHAYELPLTKANPEKGEKARSIIDIPKLNKRLGNESNMTFGDYAVAHPNFFRMITEIDPQGLLSTQSKFYKNHFTFFNQQIDKVEEFPAWHTLECKEHVNYHISPTSFELSYYFAEYEHYKLAHHIREE
;
A
#
# COMPACT_ATOMS: atom_id res chain seq x y z
N MET A 1 -20.53 69.23 18.56
CA MET A 1 -21.79 68.54 18.92
C MET A 1 -22.37 67.85 17.69
N ARG A 2 -22.15 66.55 17.52
CA ARG A 2 -22.96 65.66 16.66
C ARG A 2 -22.96 64.29 17.32
N GLY A 3 -24.06 63.96 17.99
CA GLY A 3 -24.29 62.62 18.52
C GLY A 3 -24.78 61.72 17.38
N SER A 4 -24.09 60.62 17.12
CA SER A 4 -24.62 59.53 16.32
C SER A 4 -25.32 58.54 17.24
N THR A 5 -26.65 58.53 17.20
CA THR A 5 -27.47 57.50 17.81
C THR A 5 -27.32 56.20 17.04
N SER A 6 -26.52 55.27 17.59
CA SER A 6 -26.48 53.87 17.15
C SER A 6 -27.81 53.21 17.53
N ALA A 7 -28.68 53.02 16.52
CA ALA A 7 -29.89 52.22 16.67
C ALA A 7 -29.49 50.77 16.92
N HIS A 8 -29.63 50.32 18.17
CA HIS A 8 -29.60 48.92 18.54
C HIS A 8 -30.81 48.22 17.93
N SER A 9 -30.63 47.61 16.76
CA SER A 9 -31.59 46.65 16.19
C SER A 9 -31.65 45.43 17.12
N GLN A 10 -32.75 45.28 17.86
CA GLN A 10 -33.01 44.06 18.64
C GLN A 10 -33.03 42.84 17.69
N PRO A 11 -32.45 41.70 18.07
CA PRO A 11 -32.51 40.50 17.25
C PRO A 11 -33.96 39.99 17.22
N HIS A 12 -34.60 40.05 16.05
CA HIS A 12 -35.88 39.39 15.81
C HIS A 12 -35.76 37.90 16.19
N GLN A 13 -36.56 37.49 17.17
CA GLN A 13 -36.57 36.13 17.68
C GLN A 13 -37.20 35.21 16.63
N ARG A 14 -36.36 34.48 15.88
CA ARG A 14 -36.82 33.57 14.81
C ARG A 14 -37.87 32.60 15.35
N VAL A 15 -39.04 32.56 14.71
CA VAL A 15 -40.11 31.63 15.09
C VAL A 15 -39.77 30.24 14.57
N HIS A 16 -39.64 29.26 15.47
CA HIS A 16 -39.36 27.88 15.08
C HIS A 16 -40.54 27.26 14.32
N GLN A 17 -40.39 27.04 13.02
CA GLN A 17 -41.46 26.46 12.19
C GLN A 17 -41.64 24.94 12.38
N THR A 18 -40.58 24.21 12.75
CA THR A 18 -40.62 22.74 12.87
C THR A 18 -40.86 22.28 14.31
N HIS A 19 -40.36 23.02 15.31
CA HIS A 19 -40.34 22.64 16.71
C HIS A 19 -41.32 23.51 17.53
N LYS A 20 -42.58 23.59 17.07
CA LYS A 20 -43.60 24.52 17.61
C LYS A 20 -44.04 24.20 19.06
N SER A 21 -43.90 22.94 19.51
CA SER A 21 -44.25 22.53 20.88
C SER A 21 -43.42 21.35 21.36
N LYS A 22 -43.30 21.18 22.69
CA LYS A 22 -42.62 20.01 23.29
C LYS A 22 -43.23 18.69 22.82
N ALA A 23 -44.56 18.63 22.64
CA ALA A 23 -45.25 17.45 22.13
C ALA A 23 -44.83 17.12 20.69
N ILE A 24 -44.75 18.12 19.81
CA ILE A 24 -44.25 17.95 18.44
C ILE A 24 -42.80 17.47 18.44
N CYS A 25 -41.94 18.05 19.29
CA CYS A 25 -40.56 17.60 19.43
C CYS A 25 -40.44 16.12 19.84
N LEU A 26 -41.31 15.64 20.74
CA LEU A 26 -41.33 14.23 21.14
C LEU A 26 -41.77 13.32 19.99
N LEU A 27 -42.82 13.71 19.25
CA LEU A 27 -43.28 12.96 18.08
C LEU A 27 -42.19 12.89 17.01
N LEU A 28 -41.52 14.01 16.70
CA LEU A 28 -40.43 14.06 15.73
C LEU A 28 -39.21 13.22 16.17
N LYS A 29 -38.90 13.17 17.47
CA LYS A 29 -37.85 12.29 18.02
C LYS A 29 -38.20 10.80 17.95
N GLY A 30 -39.49 10.46 18.03
CA GLY A 30 -39.99 9.09 17.96
C GLY A 30 -40.05 8.51 16.54
N LEU A 31 -39.90 9.35 15.50
CA LEU A 31 -39.93 8.90 14.12
C LEU A 31 -38.77 7.95 13.78
N MET A 32 -39.08 6.90 13.03
CA MET A 32 -38.07 6.03 12.44
C MET A 32 -37.21 6.79 11.43
N LEU A 33 -36.00 6.29 11.16
CA LEU A 33 -35.02 6.96 10.29
C LEU A 33 -35.60 7.28 8.91
N GLY A 34 -36.25 6.32 8.25
CA GLY A 34 -36.85 6.54 6.92
C GLY A 34 -37.94 7.62 6.91
N GLN A 35 -38.74 7.71 7.98
CA GLN A 35 -39.76 8.75 8.13
C GLN A 35 -39.12 10.14 8.32
N ARG A 36 -38.03 10.23 9.10
CA ARG A 36 -37.26 11.48 9.26
C ARG A 36 -36.61 11.92 7.96
N LEU A 37 -36.01 11.01 7.19
CA LEU A 37 -35.41 11.32 5.89
C LEU A 37 -36.45 11.86 4.90
N ARG A 38 -37.63 11.22 4.83
CA ARG A 38 -38.74 11.69 4.01
C ARG A 38 -39.22 13.09 4.43
N LYS A 39 -39.44 13.30 5.73
CA LYS A 39 -39.88 14.60 6.26
C LYS A 39 -38.86 15.70 6.03
N ASN A 40 -37.57 15.41 6.18
CA ASN A 40 -36.52 16.37 5.89
C ASN A 40 -36.46 16.73 4.40
N THR A 41 -36.73 15.78 3.51
CA THR A 41 -36.82 16.04 2.06
C THR A 41 -37.97 17.01 1.76
N GLU A 42 -39.15 16.77 2.35
CA GLU A 42 -40.31 17.68 2.23
C GLU A 42 -40.02 19.09 2.78
N ILE A 43 -39.26 19.18 3.87
CA ILE A 43 -38.86 20.47 4.47
C ILE A 43 -37.88 21.22 3.54
N GLU A 44 -36.91 20.52 2.94
CA GLU A 44 -35.98 21.14 1.99
C GLU A 44 -36.68 21.69 0.75
N GLU A 45 -37.61 20.93 0.17
CA GLU A 45 -38.38 21.38 -1.00
C GLU A 45 -39.18 22.64 -0.68
N LYS A 46 -39.87 22.69 0.47
CA LYS A 46 -40.59 23.88 0.92
C LYS A 46 -39.66 25.07 1.15
N ASN A 47 -38.54 24.86 1.83
CA ASN A 47 -37.56 25.93 2.05
C ASN A 47 -36.96 26.45 0.73
N LYS A 48 -36.79 25.58 -0.27
CA LYS A 48 -36.31 25.97 -1.60
C LYS A 48 -37.32 26.87 -2.32
N LEU A 49 -38.62 26.54 -2.25
CA LEU A 49 -39.68 27.37 -2.82
C LEU A 49 -39.75 28.74 -2.12
N LEU A 50 -39.65 28.78 -0.78
CA LEU A 50 -39.61 30.04 -0.04
C LEU A 50 -38.37 30.87 -0.37
N ALA A 51 -37.21 30.24 -0.59
CA ALA A 51 -36.01 30.95 -1.01
C ALA A 51 -36.14 31.52 -2.42
N GLN A 52 -36.82 30.82 -3.33
CA GLN A 52 -37.10 31.30 -4.68
C GLN A 52 -38.07 32.49 -4.67
N ALA A 53 -39.16 32.41 -3.91
CA ALA A 53 -40.11 33.51 -3.78
C ALA A 53 -39.44 34.79 -3.22
N ARG A 54 -38.56 34.65 -2.22
CA ARG A 54 -37.76 35.79 -1.71
C ARG A 54 -36.82 36.38 -2.76
N LEU A 55 -36.24 35.53 -3.61
CA LEU A 55 -35.35 36.00 -4.67
C LEU A 55 -36.15 36.76 -5.73
N GLU A 56 -37.31 36.25 -6.14
CA GLU A 56 -38.20 36.90 -7.11
C GLU A 56 -38.68 38.27 -6.59
N GLN A 57 -39.09 38.36 -5.32
CA GLN A 57 -39.45 39.61 -4.66
C GLN A 57 -38.28 40.59 -4.53
N ALA A 58 -37.05 40.10 -4.31
CA ALA A 58 -35.87 40.97 -4.25
C ALA A 58 -35.42 41.50 -5.63
N LEU A 59 -35.80 40.81 -6.70
CA LEU A 59 -35.50 41.21 -8.07
C LEU A 59 -36.50 42.23 -8.64
N ASP A 60 -37.70 42.32 -8.06
CA ASP A 60 -38.75 43.25 -8.48
C ASP A 60 -39.08 44.27 -7.37
N PRO A 61 -38.42 45.46 -7.37
CA PRO A 61 -38.56 46.44 -6.30
C PRO A 61 -39.91 47.16 -6.27
N ASP A 62 -40.75 47.00 -7.29
CA ASP A 62 -42.06 47.65 -7.41
C ASP A 62 -43.22 46.78 -6.86
N VAL A 63 -42.94 45.54 -6.47
CA VAL A 63 -43.92 44.62 -5.88
C VAL A 63 -43.98 44.82 -4.35
N GLU A 64 -45.19 45.03 -3.83
CA GLU A 64 -45.41 45.19 -2.39
C GLU A 64 -44.91 43.94 -1.64
N PRO A 65 -44.13 44.11 -0.56
CA PRO A 65 -43.47 42.98 0.03
C PRO A 65 -44.45 42.05 0.76
N GLU A 66 -44.75 40.90 0.16
CA GLU A 66 -45.45 39.81 0.83
C GLU A 66 -44.63 39.25 2.01
N GLU A 67 -45.31 38.92 3.11
CA GLU A 67 -44.69 38.37 4.31
C GLU A 67 -44.34 36.88 4.11
N ILE A 68 -43.14 36.60 3.61
CA ILE A 68 -42.68 35.22 3.38
C ILE A 68 -42.21 34.57 4.70
N PRO A 69 -42.82 33.46 5.14
CA PRO A 69 -42.50 32.83 6.43
C PRO A 69 -41.07 32.26 6.46
N ASP A 70 -40.45 32.31 7.64
CA ASP A 70 -39.10 31.80 7.90
C ASP A 70 -38.88 30.33 7.48
N ASN A 71 -37.63 29.99 7.18
CA ASN A 71 -37.24 28.63 6.81
C ASN A 71 -37.45 27.64 7.98
N ALA A 72 -37.97 26.46 7.66
CA ALA A 72 -38.13 25.38 8.61
C ALA A 72 -36.80 24.63 8.84
N SER A 73 -36.51 24.29 10.09
CA SER A 73 -35.33 23.51 10.44
C SER A 73 -35.54 22.03 10.12
N LEU A 74 -34.47 21.34 9.71
CA LEU A 74 -34.49 19.89 9.51
C LEU A 74 -34.60 19.16 10.86
N ILE A 75 -35.23 17.99 10.83
CA ILE A 75 -35.31 17.08 11.97
C ILE A 75 -33.94 16.42 12.14
N THR A 76 -33.44 16.41 13.38
CA THR A 76 -32.13 15.85 13.70
C THR A 76 -32.06 14.34 13.42
N ILE A 77 -31.02 13.94 12.68
CA ILE A 77 -30.61 12.54 12.49
C ILE A 77 -29.56 12.20 13.54
N LYS A 78 -29.70 11.06 14.22
CA LYS A 78 -28.79 10.68 15.30
C LYS A 78 -27.43 10.28 14.71
N SER A 79 -26.36 10.48 15.49
CA SER A 79 -25.00 10.23 15.02
C SER A 79 -24.76 8.79 14.54
N HIS A 80 -25.35 7.78 15.20
CA HIS A 80 -25.22 6.39 14.76
C HIS A 80 -25.96 6.10 13.44
N GLU A 81 -27.12 6.73 13.23
CA GLU A 81 -27.90 6.61 11.99
C GLU A 81 -27.16 7.29 10.83
N ARG A 82 -26.54 8.44 11.10
CA ARG A 82 -25.69 9.13 10.13
C ARG A 82 -24.50 8.26 9.71
N ARG A 83 -23.86 7.55 10.65
CA ARG A 83 -22.80 6.58 10.32
C ARG A 83 -23.31 5.44 9.45
N ALA A 84 -24.49 4.88 9.75
CA ALA A 84 -25.09 3.82 8.93
C ALA A 84 -25.38 4.29 7.50
N LEU A 85 -25.85 5.54 7.33
CA LEU A 85 -26.13 6.14 6.02
C LEU A 85 -24.88 6.39 5.16
N LYS A 86 -23.65 6.29 5.71
CA LYS A 86 -22.42 6.30 4.91
C LYS A 86 -22.26 5.04 4.06
N VAL A 87 -22.88 3.93 4.45
CA VAL A 87 -22.80 2.67 3.70
C VAL A 87 -23.70 2.77 2.46
N PRO A 88 -23.16 2.72 1.23
CA PRO A 88 -23.95 2.97 0.02
C PRO A 88 -25.13 2.01 -0.16
N THR A 89 -24.94 0.74 0.20
CA THR A 89 -25.99 -0.29 0.13
C THR A 89 -27.12 -0.01 1.11
N PHE A 90 -26.81 0.48 2.31
CA PHE A 90 -27.82 0.85 3.29
C PHE A 90 -28.54 2.14 2.88
N LEU A 91 -27.81 3.14 2.40
CA LEU A 91 -28.40 4.39 1.90
C LEU A 91 -29.39 4.14 0.74
N ALA A 92 -29.06 3.20 -0.14
CA ALA A 92 -29.90 2.81 -1.28
C ALA A 92 -31.26 2.23 -0.88
N THR A 93 -31.43 1.75 0.36
CA THR A 93 -32.73 1.27 0.86
C THR A 93 -33.76 2.39 1.02
N PHE A 94 -33.32 3.66 1.05
CA PHE A 94 -34.19 4.82 1.20
C PHE A 94 -34.38 5.55 -0.13
N SER A 95 -35.62 5.57 -0.62
CA SER A 95 -35.98 6.22 -1.88
C SER A 95 -35.90 7.76 -1.84
N ARG A 96 -36.07 8.37 -0.67
CA ARG A 96 -36.01 9.83 -0.47
C ARG A 96 -35.01 10.20 0.62
N VAL A 97 -33.94 10.87 0.21
CA VAL A 97 -32.88 11.35 1.09
C VAL A 97 -32.67 12.84 0.81
N PRO A 98 -32.65 13.70 1.86
CA PRO A 98 -32.46 15.14 1.69
C PRO A 98 -31.14 15.47 0.97
N LYS A 99 -31.15 16.47 0.10
CA LYS A 99 -29.98 16.90 -0.67
C LYS A 99 -28.88 17.43 0.25
N SER A 100 -29.23 18.18 1.31
CA SER A 100 -28.22 18.68 2.27
C SER A 100 -27.49 17.53 2.94
N LEU A 101 -28.19 16.43 3.25
CA LEU A 101 -27.59 15.24 3.85
C LEU A 101 -26.66 14.54 2.87
N ARG A 102 -27.05 14.40 1.60
CA ARG A 102 -26.17 13.83 0.55
C ARG A 102 -24.90 14.66 0.36
N CYS A 103 -25.03 15.99 0.28
CA CYS A 103 -23.90 16.89 0.18
C CYS A 103 -22.98 16.80 1.41
N MET A 104 -23.56 16.71 2.60
CA MET A 104 -22.83 16.57 3.86
C MET A 104 -22.07 15.25 3.95
N LEU A 105 -22.70 14.13 3.58
CA LEU A 105 -22.04 12.81 3.54
C LEU A 105 -20.89 12.79 2.52
N ALA A 106 -21.10 13.37 1.33
CA ALA A 106 -20.04 13.49 0.33
C ALA A 106 -18.88 14.38 0.81
N ALA A 107 -19.17 15.49 1.49
CA ALA A 107 -18.16 16.37 2.07
C ALA A 107 -17.38 15.68 3.20
N GLU A 108 -18.06 14.89 4.04
CA GLU A 108 -17.41 14.06 5.06
C GLU A 108 -16.52 12.98 4.44
N GLU A 109 -16.96 12.31 3.38
CA GLU A 109 -16.15 11.32 2.69
C GLU A 109 -14.91 11.95 2.06
N VAL A 110 -15.03 13.14 1.47
CA VAL A 110 -13.87 13.89 0.97
C VAL A 110 -12.95 14.30 2.13
N ALA A 111 -13.49 14.79 3.25
CA ALA A 111 -12.69 15.15 4.42
C ALA A 111 -11.99 13.93 5.03
N GLU A 112 -12.66 12.78 5.13
CA GLU A 112 -12.08 11.52 5.59
C GLU A 112 -10.98 11.04 4.64
N ARG A 113 -11.19 11.11 3.32
CA ARG A 113 -10.14 10.80 2.33
C ARG A 113 -8.96 11.76 2.41
N GLU A 114 -9.18 13.05 2.66
CA GLU A 114 -8.10 14.03 2.84
C GLU A 114 -7.38 13.83 4.17
N LEU A 115 -8.09 13.43 5.24
CA LEU A 115 -7.49 13.02 6.52
C LEU A 115 -6.71 11.72 6.37
N ASP A 116 -7.18 10.74 5.61
CA ASP A 116 -6.45 9.51 5.29
C ASP A 116 -5.24 9.80 4.41
N LYS A 117 -5.34 10.71 3.45
CA LYS A 117 -4.18 11.19 2.68
C LYS A 117 -3.21 11.95 3.59
N ALA A 118 -3.69 12.75 4.53
CA ALA A 118 -2.86 13.47 5.50
C ALA A 118 -2.22 12.52 6.52
N ALA A 119 -2.93 11.47 6.94
CA ALA A 119 -2.44 10.41 7.80
C ALA A 119 -1.43 9.52 7.06
N LYS A 120 -1.67 9.21 5.78
CA LYS A 120 -0.66 8.59 4.90
C LYS A 120 0.54 9.49 4.66
N ARG A 121 0.36 10.82 4.57
CA ARG A 121 1.46 11.80 4.53
C ARG A 121 2.20 11.92 5.86
N LYS A 122 1.54 11.73 7.01
CA LYS A 122 2.15 11.69 8.34
C LYS A 122 2.84 10.36 8.63
N ASN A 123 2.28 9.21 8.22
CA ASN A 123 2.94 7.91 8.26
C ASN A 123 4.11 7.84 7.28
N ASN A 124 3.97 8.41 6.07
CA ASN A 124 5.12 8.67 5.20
C ASN A 124 6.07 9.73 5.78
N GLY A 125 5.60 10.56 6.71
CA GLY A 125 6.39 11.56 7.43
C GLY A 125 7.23 10.95 8.54
N GLU A 126 6.73 9.91 9.21
CA GLU A 126 7.47 9.10 10.20
C GLU A 126 8.36 8.06 9.52
N GLU A 127 7.95 7.46 8.39
CA GLU A 127 8.88 6.75 7.50
C GLU A 127 9.91 7.69 6.88
N SER A 128 9.59 8.98 6.67
CA SER A 128 10.54 9.99 6.17
C SER A 128 11.42 10.57 7.27
N ALA A 129 10.99 10.54 8.54
CA ALA A 129 11.83 10.87 9.69
C ALA A 129 12.79 9.71 10.02
N ALA A 130 12.33 8.46 9.92
CA ALA A 130 13.19 7.27 9.97
C ALA A 130 14.12 7.19 8.73
N LYS A 131 13.67 7.59 7.53
CA LYS A 131 14.54 7.76 6.35
C LYS A 131 15.43 9.01 6.38
N LYS A 132 15.24 9.93 7.34
CA LYS A 132 16.15 11.08 7.55
C LYS A 132 17.24 10.83 8.58
N GLN A 133 17.19 9.74 9.34
CA GLN A 133 18.32 9.28 10.15
C GLN A 133 19.17 8.19 9.50
N THR A 134 18.83 7.77 8.28
CA THR A 134 19.74 7.01 7.42
C THR A 134 19.81 7.65 6.04
N ARG A 135 20.13 8.95 5.98
CA ARG A 135 21.02 9.39 4.90
C ARG A 135 22.41 8.91 5.33
N GLU A 136 22.65 7.62 5.10
CA GLU A 136 24.00 7.12 5.02
C GLU A 136 24.76 8.11 4.15
N VAL A 137 25.89 8.58 4.64
CA VAL A 137 26.77 9.51 3.93
C VAL A 137 27.22 8.78 2.67
N ARG A 138 26.39 8.78 1.62
CA ARG A 138 26.87 8.55 0.27
C ARG A 138 27.84 9.68 0.04
N ALA A 139 29.12 9.33 0.07
CA ALA A 139 30.20 10.22 -0.34
C ALA A 139 29.72 10.99 -1.58
N GLU A 140 29.78 12.31 -1.53
CA GLU A 140 29.46 13.15 -2.68
C GLU A 140 30.36 12.69 -3.83
N ARG A 141 29.77 12.03 -4.83
CA ARG A 141 30.50 11.65 -6.04
C ARG A 141 30.41 12.85 -7.00
N PRO A 142 31.55 13.34 -7.52
CA PRO A 142 31.53 14.42 -8.50
C PRO A 142 30.68 13.99 -9.71
N ARG A 143 29.83 14.90 -10.17
CA ARG A 143 29.01 14.67 -11.37
C ARG A 143 29.93 14.76 -12.59
N VAL A 144 30.43 13.62 -13.07
CA VAL A 144 31.27 13.55 -14.28
C VAL A 144 30.37 13.69 -15.50
N LEU A 145 30.59 14.72 -16.32
CA LEU A 145 29.92 14.89 -17.61
C LEU A 145 30.23 13.66 -18.49
N GLY A 146 29.22 12.85 -18.79
CA GLY A 146 29.34 11.60 -19.56
C GLY A 146 29.01 10.32 -18.77
N GLN A 147 28.87 10.36 -17.44
CA GLN A 147 28.43 9.20 -16.65
C GLN A 147 26.89 9.13 -16.60
N GLN A 148 26.33 8.09 -17.25
CA GLN A 148 24.93 7.70 -17.08
C GLN A 148 24.68 7.21 -15.64
N ASN A 149 23.42 7.33 -15.18
CA ASN A 149 23.00 6.92 -13.83
C ASN A 149 23.52 5.51 -13.50
N ASN A 150 24.36 5.37 -12.47
CA ASN A 150 24.80 4.06 -11.98
C ASN A 150 23.58 3.23 -11.59
N ILE A 151 23.23 2.23 -12.42
CA ILE A 151 22.29 1.18 -12.05
C ILE A 151 22.90 0.46 -10.85
N ASN A 152 22.21 0.46 -9.71
CA ASN A 152 22.64 -0.34 -8.57
C ASN A 152 22.23 -1.79 -8.84
N ILE A 153 23.15 -2.57 -9.40
CA ILE A 153 22.94 -3.98 -9.76
C ILE A 153 22.52 -4.82 -8.56
N TYR A 154 23.03 -4.51 -7.37
CA TYR A 154 22.66 -5.21 -6.13
C TYR A 154 21.20 -4.95 -5.76
N GLU A 155 20.72 -3.71 -5.87
CA GLU A 155 19.30 -3.39 -5.68
C GLU A 155 18.43 -4.08 -6.75
N LEU A 156 18.87 -4.12 -8.00
CA LEU A 156 18.15 -4.78 -9.09
C LEU A 156 18.07 -6.30 -8.90
N LEU A 157 19.16 -6.94 -8.45
CA LEU A 157 19.19 -8.37 -8.13
C LEU A 157 18.29 -8.68 -6.94
N LYS A 158 18.29 -7.85 -5.89
CA LYS A 158 17.36 -7.99 -4.76
C LYS A 158 15.90 -7.79 -5.17
N ASP A 159 15.62 -6.76 -5.94
CA ASP A 159 14.29 -6.52 -6.49
C ASP A 159 13.87 -7.67 -7.41
N THR A 160 14.80 -8.37 -8.06
CA THR A 160 14.49 -9.59 -8.81
C THR A 160 14.17 -10.74 -7.85
N ASP A 161 15.03 -10.97 -6.85
CA ASP A 161 14.88 -12.02 -5.82
C ASP A 161 13.63 -11.87 -4.95
N ALA A 162 13.02 -10.69 -4.91
CA ALA A 162 11.73 -10.49 -4.24
C ALA A 162 10.52 -11.00 -5.04
N PHE A 163 10.68 -11.24 -6.35
CA PHE A 163 9.60 -11.69 -7.24
C PHE A 163 9.87 -13.08 -7.82
N CYS A 164 11.13 -13.42 -8.07
CA CYS A 164 11.56 -14.73 -8.50
C CYS A 164 12.96 -15.04 -7.95
N SER A 165 13.12 -16.24 -7.40
CA SER A 165 14.40 -16.74 -6.88
C SER A 165 15.51 -16.54 -7.92
N VAL A 166 16.52 -15.75 -7.56
CA VAL A 166 17.65 -15.47 -8.45
C VAL A 166 18.61 -16.66 -8.40
N PRO A 167 19.01 -17.23 -9.56
CA PRO A 167 19.94 -18.34 -9.59
C PRO A 167 21.28 -18.01 -8.93
N LEU A 168 21.78 -18.92 -8.09
CA LEU A 168 23.02 -18.78 -7.36
C LEU A 168 24.22 -18.60 -8.29
N HIS A 169 24.24 -19.26 -9.45
CA HIS A 169 25.33 -19.13 -10.42
C HIS A 169 25.55 -17.69 -10.93
N TYR A 170 24.59 -16.76 -10.77
CA TYR A 170 24.80 -15.34 -11.07
C TYR A 170 25.85 -14.69 -10.17
N PHE A 171 26.04 -15.26 -8.98
CA PHE A 171 26.91 -14.73 -7.93
C PHE A 171 28.35 -15.24 -8.01
N THR A 172 28.71 -15.99 -9.05
CA THR A 172 30.12 -16.25 -9.36
C THR A 172 30.82 -14.94 -9.74
N ASN A 173 32.11 -14.80 -9.45
CA ASN A 173 32.85 -13.57 -9.77
C ASN A 173 32.79 -13.22 -11.26
N LYS A 174 32.87 -14.24 -12.13
CA LYS A 174 32.76 -14.09 -13.59
C LYS A 174 31.39 -13.53 -14.00
N ASN A 175 30.31 -14.07 -13.45
CA ASN A 175 28.97 -13.63 -13.82
C ASN A 175 28.62 -12.28 -13.20
N LEU A 176 29.03 -12.00 -11.97
CA LEU A 176 28.90 -10.67 -11.37
C LEU A 176 29.68 -9.61 -12.16
N GLN A 177 30.89 -9.93 -12.63
CA GLN A 177 31.65 -9.05 -13.50
C GLN A 177 30.88 -8.77 -14.80
N TYR A 178 30.40 -9.82 -15.48
CA TYR A 178 29.60 -9.67 -16.70
C TYR A 178 28.36 -8.79 -16.48
N ILE A 179 27.61 -9.04 -15.40
CA ILE A 179 26.39 -8.29 -15.05
C ILE A 179 26.72 -6.81 -14.79
N ASN A 180 27.83 -6.52 -14.11
CA ASN A 180 28.26 -5.15 -13.85
C ASN A 180 28.72 -4.43 -15.14
N GLU A 181 29.46 -5.11 -16.01
CA GLU A 181 29.93 -4.56 -17.29
C GLU A 181 28.77 -4.29 -18.26
N HIS A 182 27.76 -5.17 -18.27
CA HIS A 182 26.63 -5.11 -19.20
C HIS A 182 25.34 -4.63 -18.52
N ALA A 183 25.46 -3.87 -17.43
CA ALA A 183 24.34 -3.42 -16.59
C ALA A 183 23.16 -2.83 -17.38
N TYR A 184 23.45 -2.03 -18.41
CA TYR A 184 22.44 -1.35 -19.24
C TYR A 184 21.80 -2.25 -20.31
N GLU A 185 22.42 -3.39 -20.60
CA GLU A 185 22.00 -4.35 -21.64
C GLU A 185 21.39 -5.62 -21.03
N LEU A 186 21.22 -5.64 -19.70
CA LEU A 186 20.57 -6.74 -19.02
C LEU A 186 19.14 -6.87 -19.53
N PRO A 187 18.68 -8.11 -19.82
CA PRO A 187 17.32 -8.32 -20.24
C PRO A 187 16.40 -8.05 -19.04
N LEU A 188 15.54 -7.03 -19.15
CA LEU A 188 14.59 -6.67 -18.10
C LEU A 188 13.17 -7.05 -18.53
N THR A 189 12.36 -7.44 -17.54
CA THR A 189 10.91 -7.63 -17.69
C THR A 189 10.16 -6.86 -16.62
N LYS A 190 8.88 -6.57 -16.87
CA LYS A 190 8.03 -5.92 -15.89
C LYS A 190 7.39 -6.97 -14.99
N ALA A 191 7.71 -6.94 -13.71
CA ALA A 191 6.97 -7.65 -12.69
C ALA A 191 5.79 -6.79 -12.26
N ASN A 192 4.57 -7.32 -12.41
CA ASN A 192 3.37 -6.68 -11.85
C ASN A 192 3.23 -7.13 -10.40
N PRO A 193 3.38 -6.23 -9.42
CA PRO A 193 3.00 -6.51 -8.04
C PRO A 193 1.46 -6.62 -7.90
N GLU A 194 1.01 -7.03 -6.71
CA GLU A 194 -0.42 -7.16 -6.37
C GLU A 194 -1.23 -5.89 -6.69
N LYS A 195 -2.55 -6.07 -6.81
CA LYS A 195 -3.49 -5.08 -7.34
C LYS A 195 -3.39 -3.72 -6.63
N GLY A 196 -2.72 -2.75 -7.27
CA GLY A 196 -2.58 -1.37 -6.77
C GLY A 196 -1.16 -0.84 -6.72
N GLU A 197 -0.16 -1.71 -6.85
CA GLU A 197 1.26 -1.30 -6.91
C GLU A 197 1.74 -1.06 -8.35
N LYS A 198 2.79 -0.24 -8.51
CA LYS A 198 3.40 0.04 -9.82
C LYS A 198 4.29 -1.12 -10.23
N ALA A 199 4.18 -1.53 -11.49
CA ALA A 199 5.09 -2.51 -12.10
C ALA A 199 6.55 -2.14 -11.87
N ARG A 200 7.34 -3.09 -11.34
CA ARG A 200 8.78 -2.95 -11.15
C ARG A 200 9.53 -3.62 -12.30
N SER A 201 10.70 -3.09 -12.65
CA SER A 201 11.57 -3.73 -13.64
C SER A 201 12.49 -4.69 -12.92
N ILE A 202 12.44 -5.96 -13.29
CA ILE A 202 13.29 -7.02 -12.74
C ILE A 202 14.07 -7.68 -13.87
N ILE A 203 15.09 -8.46 -13.53
CA ILE A 203 15.86 -9.22 -14.52
C ILE A 203 15.01 -10.37 -15.08
N ASP A 204 15.02 -10.50 -16.41
CA ASP A 204 14.44 -11.63 -17.12
C ASP A 204 15.41 -12.83 -17.03
N ILE A 205 15.23 -13.64 -15.97
CA ILE A 205 16.08 -14.81 -15.67
C ILE A 205 16.21 -15.76 -16.87
N PRO A 206 15.13 -16.19 -17.55
CA PRO A 206 15.26 -17.07 -18.72
C PRO A 206 16.14 -16.49 -19.84
N LYS A 207 16.05 -15.19 -20.10
CA LYS A 207 16.90 -14.56 -21.12
C LYS A 207 18.35 -14.40 -20.67
N LEU A 208 18.58 -14.06 -19.40
CA LEU A 208 19.94 -13.88 -18.89
C LEU A 208 20.67 -15.24 -18.74
N ASN A 209 19.96 -16.32 -18.39
CA ASN A 209 20.52 -17.68 -18.37
C ASN A 209 21.07 -18.10 -19.75
N LYS A 210 20.46 -17.67 -20.86
CA LYS A 210 21.01 -17.94 -22.20
C LYS A 210 22.40 -17.34 -22.42
N ARG A 211 22.78 -16.31 -21.64
CA ARG A 211 24.10 -15.66 -21.69
C ARG A 211 25.06 -16.20 -20.63
N LEU A 212 24.57 -16.44 -19.41
CA LEU A 212 25.40 -16.81 -18.26
C LEU A 212 25.53 -18.33 -18.05
N GLY A 213 24.69 -19.13 -18.71
CA GLY A 213 24.61 -20.57 -18.53
C GLY A 213 23.44 -20.98 -17.64
N ASN A 214 23.54 -22.18 -17.09
CA ASN A 214 22.53 -22.74 -16.21
C ASN A 214 23.18 -23.16 -14.89
N GLU A 215 22.43 -23.00 -13.81
CA GLU A 215 22.81 -23.40 -12.47
C GLU A 215 23.11 -24.90 -12.38
N SER A 216 22.40 -25.72 -13.16
CA SER A 216 22.66 -27.17 -13.24
C SER A 216 24.09 -27.54 -13.65
N ASN A 217 24.83 -26.64 -14.30
CA ASN A 217 26.18 -26.88 -14.79
C ASN A 217 27.25 -26.29 -13.86
N MET A 218 26.85 -25.78 -12.70
CA MET A 218 27.76 -25.21 -11.72
C MET A 218 28.68 -26.30 -11.16
N THR A 219 29.94 -25.97 -10.86
CA THR A 219 30.84 -26.86 -10.13
C THR A 219 30.83 -26.53 -8.63
N PHE A 220 31.36 -27.42 -7.78
CA PHE A 220 31.55 -27.08 -6.36
C PHE A 220 32.42 -25.82 -6.17
N GLY A 221 33.42 -25.62 -7.03
CA GLY A 221 34.27 -24.43 -7.01
C GLY A 221 33.47 -23.16 -7.30
N ASP A 222 32.59 -23.20 -8.29
CA ASP A 222 31.68 -22.09 -8.61
C ASP A 222 30.70 -21.82 -7.46
N TYR A 223 30.12 -22.87 -6.87
CA TYR A 223 29.25 -22.78 -5.70
C TYR A 223 29.96 -22.10 -4.52
N ALA A 224 31.17 -22.52 -4.20
CA ALA A 224 31.98 -21.97 -3.10
C ALA A 224 32.28 -20.47 -3.26
N VAL A 225 32.28 -19.96 -4.51
CA VAL A 225 32.40 -18.52 -4.81
C VAL A 225 31.05 -17.83 -4.80
N ALA A 226 30.00 -18.51 -5.28
CA ALA A 226 28.68 -17.93 -5.47
C ALA A 226 27.92 -17.73 -4.15
N HIS A 227 27.90 -18.73 -3.26
CA HIS A 227 27.09 -18.67 -2.04
C HIS A 227 27.50 -17.54 -1.07
N PRO A 228 28.80 -17.21 -0.86
CA PRO A 228 29.18 -16.09 -0.02
C PRO A 228 28.78 -14.75 -0.65
N ASN A 229 28.87 -14.63 -1.98
CA ASN A 229 28.49 -13.42 -2.70
C ASN A 229 26.98 -13.19 -2.65
N PHE A 230 26.18 -14.25 -2.79
CA PHE A 230 24.72 -14.20 -2.60
C PHE A 230 24.36 -13.84 -1.15
N PHE A 231 24.98 -14.49 -0.17
CA PHE A 231 24.75 -14.17 1.24
C PHE A 231 25.10 -12.72 1.56
N ARG A 232 26.21 -12.20 1.01
CA ARG A 232 26.60 -10.80 1.13
C ARG A 232 25.52 -9.87 0.56
N MET A 233 25.00 -10.14 -0.63
CA MET A 233 23.90 -9.37 -1.22
C MET A 233 22.68 -9.30 -0.28
N ILE A 234 22.24 -10.44 0.27
CA ILE A 234 21.10 -10.46 1.18
C ILE A 234 21.38 -9.63 2.43
N THR A 235 22.56 -9.79 3.04
CA THR A 235 22.90 -9.13 4.31
C THR A 235 23.23 -7.65 4.20
N GLU A 236 23.83 -7.19 3.11
CA GLU A 236 24.24 -5.78 2.93
C GLU A 236 23.07 -4.88 2.54
N ILE A 237 22.04 -5.44 1.90
CA ILE A 237 20.90 -4.66 1.40
C ILE A 237 19.70 -4.76 2.35
N ASP A 238 19.66 -5.75 3.25
CA ASP A 238 18.60 -5.86 4.25
C ASP A 238 18.84 -4.89 5.43
N PRO A 239 17.89 -3.98 5.77
CA PRO A 239 18.00 -3.11 6.94
C PRO A 239 18.20 -3.85 8.26
N GLN A 240 17.71 -5.10 8.36
CA GLN A 240 17.92 -5.97 9.52
C GLN A 240 19.21 -6.79 9.40
N GLY A 241 19.88 -6.78 8.24
CA GLY A 241 21.12 -7.47 7.95
C GLY A 241 21.14 -8.91 8.45
N LEU A 242 22.14 -9.24 9.27
CA LEU A 242 22.32 -10.56 9.87
C LEU A 242 21.20 -11.00 10.84
N LEU A 243 20.33 -10.08 11.28
CA LEU A 243 19.26 -10.38 12.22
C LEU A 243 17.97 -10.85 11.54
N SER A 244 17.86 -10.67 10.22
CA SER A 244 16.67 -11.04 9.47
C SER A 244 16.45 -12.55 9.39
N THR A 245 15.18 -12.96 9.28
CA THR A 245 14.81 -14.38 9.13
C THR A 245 15.44 -15.00 7.88
N GLN A 246 15.55 -14.23 6.80
CA GLN A 246 16.19 -14.64 5.55
C GLN A 246 17.69 -14.87 5.72
N SER A 247 18.41 -13.94 6.34
CA SER A 247 19.83 -14.10 6.63
C SER A 247 20.10 -15.30 7.54
N LYS A 248 19.26 -15.53 8.56
CA LYS A 248 19.39 -16.70 9.44
C LYS A 248 19.16 -18.01 8.70
N PHE A 249 18.13 -18.06 7.85
CA PHE A 249 17.85 -19.22 7.00
C PHE A 249 19.04 -19.54 6.10
N TYR A 250 19.48 -18.59 5.26
CA TYR A 250 20.56 -18.83 4.30
C TYR A 250 21.90 -19.12 4.98
N LYS A 251 22.16 -18.51 6.14
CA LYS A 251 23.34 -18.85 6.95
C LYS A 251 23.33 -20.34 7.32
N ASN A 252 22.23 -20.84 7.88
CA ASN A 252 22.13 -22.24 8.31
C ASN A 252 22.12 -23.19 7.10
N HIS A 253 21.38 -22.83 6.05
CA HIS A 253 21.30 -23.57 4.79
C HIS A 253 22.68 -23.77 4.15
N PHE A 254 23.43 -22.69 3.87
CA PHE A 254 24.77 -22.83 3.28
C PHE A 254 25.78 -23.47 4.24
N THR A 255 25.63 -23.26 5.56
CA THR A 255 26.49 -23.91 6.56
C THR A 255 26.31 -25.42 6.54
N PHE A 256 25.07 -25.90 6.41
CA PHE A 256 24.77 -27.33 6.34
C PHE A 256 25.54 -28.01 5.20
N PHE A 257 25.41 -27.54 3.96
CA PHE A 257 26.09 -28.16 2.81
C PHE A 257 27.62 -28.04 2.93
N ASN A 258 28.14 -26.91 3.42
CA ASN A 258 29.58 -26.72 3.59
C ASN A 258 30.21 -27.58 4.71
N GLN A 259 29.41 -28.11 5.63
CA GLN A 259 29.87 -28.96 6.73
C GLN A 259 29.87 -30.45 6.38
N GLN A 260 29.29 -30.85 5.24
CA GLN A 260 29.31 -32.25 4.83
C GLN A 260 30.74 -32.69 4.47
N ILE A 261 31.08 -33.92 4.83
CA ILE A 261 32.43 -34.49 4.65
C ILE A 261 32.68 -34.78 3.17
N ASP A 262 31.64 -35.25 2.51
CA ASP A 262 31.52 -35.67 1.11
C ASP A 262 31.00 -34.56 0.19
N LYS A 263 31.04 -33.30 0.63
CA LYS A 263 30.46 -32.17 -0.09
C LYS A 263 31.03 -31.96 -1.49
N VAL A 264 32.26 -32.39 -1.76
CA VAL A 264 32.89 -32.19 -3.07
C VAL A 264 32.49 -33.31 -4.03
N GLU A 265 32.55 -34.55 -3.54
CA GLU A 265 32.25 -35.77 -4.27
C GLU A 265 30.76 -35.84 -4.63
N GLU A 266 29.89 -35.55 -3.67
CA GLU A 266 28.44 -35.63 -3.83
C GLU A 266 27.82 -34.34 -4.39
N PHE A 267 28.65 -33.40 -4.85
CA PHE A 267 28.18 -32.08 -5.33
C PHE A 267 27.02 -32.17 -6.33
N PRO A 268 27.09 -32.98 -7.41
CA PRO A 268 25.99 -33.07 -8.37
C PRO A 268 24.66 -33.50 -7.75
N ALA A 269 24.71 -34.38 -6.75
CA ALA A 269 23.54 -34.89 -6.05
C ALA A 269 22.91 -33.81 -5.16
N TRP A 270 23.68 -33.26 -4.22
CA TRP A 270 23.13 -32.33 -3.23
C TRP A 270 22.94 -30.92 -3.76
N HIS A 271 23.66 -30.50 -4.81
CA HIS A 271 23.42 -29.21 -5.45
C HIS A 271 21.99 -29.11 -6.01
N THR A 272 21.45 -30.22 -6.51
CA THR A 272 20.04 -30.27 -6.93
C THR A 272 19.09 -30.02 -5.76
N LEU A 273 19.41 -30.54 -4.57
CA LEU A 273 18.65 -30.28 -3.34
C LEU A 273 18.79 -28.81 -2.90
N GLU A 274 19.99 -28.25 -2.93
CA GLU A 274 20.25 -26.83 -2.63
C GLU A 274 19.37 -25.92 -3.48
N CYS A 275 19.38 -26.12 -4.80
CA CYS A 275 18.56 -25.33 -5.73
C CYS A 275 17.06 -25.48 -5.45
N LYS A 276 16.61 -26.72 -5.15
CA LYS A 276 15.21 -26.98 -4.78
C LYS A 276 14.83 -26.22 -3.52
N GLU A 277 15.64 -26.29 -2.47
CA GLU A 277 15.36 -25.67 -1.18
C GLU A 277 15.45 -24.15 -1.25
N HIS A 278 16.33 -23.61 -2.08
CA HIS A 278 16.40 -22.18 -2.39
C HIS A 278 15.07 -21.70 -3.02
N VAL A 279 14.58 -22.38 -4.05
CA VAL A 279 13.30 -22.06 -4.68
C VAL A 279 12.12 -22.24 -3.70
N ASN A 280 12.13 -23.32 -2.90
CA ASN A 280 11.08 -23.58 -1.91
C ASN A 280 11.00 -22.45 -0.88
N TYR A 281 12.15 -21.99 -0.36
CA TYR A 281 12.20 -20.88 0.58
C TYR A 281 11.63 -19.59 -0.02
N HIS A 282 11.93 -19.31 -1.29
CA HIS A 282 11.37 -18.14 -1.98
C HIS A 282 9.85 -18.24 -2.15
N ILE A 283 9.31 -19.41 -2.52
CA ILE A 283 7.86 -19.61 -2.72
C ILE A 283 7.11 -19.58 -1.38
N SER A 284 7.67 -20.22 -0.36
CA SER A 284 7.06 -20.37 0.96
C SER A 284 8.17 -20.36 2.02
N PRO A 285 8.50 -19.18 2.59
CA PRO A 285 9.56 -19.07 3.59
C PRO A 285 9.28 -19.95 4.81
N THR A 286 10.18 -20.91 5.07
CA THR A 286 10.15 -21.81 6.22
C THR A 286 11.38 -21.62 7.10
N SER A 287 11.31 -22.06 8.35
CA SER A 287 12.49 -22.13 9.21
C SER A 287 13.38 -23.30 8.80
N PHE A 288 14.69 -23.09 8.85
CA PHE A 288 15.65 -24.19 8.71
C PHE A 288 15.44 -25.24 9.80
N GLU A 289 15.37 -26.51 9.42
CA GLU A 289 15.22 -27.65 10.33
C GLU A 289 16.27 -28.70 9.96
N LEU A 290 17.08 -29.11 10.95
CA LEU A 290 18.29 -29.89 10.70
C LEU A 290 18.00 -31.35 10.32
N SER A 291 17.00 -31.98 10.95
CA SER A 291 16.70 -33.40 10.71
C SER A 291 16.15 -33.65 9.30
N TYR A 292 15.38 -32.70 8.77
CA TYR A 292 14.87 -32.62 7.42
C TYR A 292 16.00 -32.50 6.41
N TYR A 293 16.94 -31.58 6.64
CA TYR A 293 18.09 -31.41 5.74
C TYR A 293 18.95 -32.68 5.68
N PHE A 294 19.20 -33.34 6.81
CA PHE A 294 19.91 -34.64 6.80
C PHE A 294 19.15 -35.71 6.03
N ALA A 295 17.84 -35.84 6.25
CA ALA A 295 17.02 -36.84 5.57
C ALA A 295 16.97 -36.61 4.05
N GLU A 296 16.76 -35.37 3.61
CA GLU A 296 16.75 -35.03 2.18
C GLU A 296 18.15 -35.17 1.57
N TYR A 297 19.22 -34.78 2.27
CA TYR A 297 20.59 -34.91 1.77
C TYR A 297 20.93 -36.36 1.44
N GLU A 298 20.66 -37.28 2.36
CA GLU A 298 20.86 -38.71 2.15
C GLU A 298 19.95 -39.26 1.04
N HIS A 299 18.69 -38.83 0.99
CA HIS A 299 17.78 -39.22 -0.08
C HIS A 299 18.30 -38.79 -1.46
N TYR A 300 18.79 -37.57 -1.62
CA TYR A 300 19.31 -37.06 -2.90
C TYR A 300 20.59 -37.76 -3.33
N LYS A 301 21.49 -38.07 -2.39
CA LYS A 301 22.68 -38.89 -2.66
C LYS A 301 22.31 -40.28 -3.17
N LEU A 302 21.47 -41.00 -2.43
CA LEU A 302 21.00 -42.32 -2.82
C LEU A 302 20.31 -42.30 -4.19
N ALA A 303 19.43 -41.32 -4.43
CA ALA A 303 18.74 -41.17 -5.71
C ALA A 303 19.70 -40.84 -6.86
N HIS A 304 20.79 -40.14 -6.60
CA HIS A 304 21.82 -39.85 -7.60
C HIS A 304 22.60 -41.11 -7.97
N HIS A 305 23.08 -41.87 -6.98
CA HIS A 305 23.81 -43.11 -7.25
C HIS A 305 22.97 -44.13 -8.04
N ILE A 306 21.68 -44.28 -7.72
CA ILE A 306 20.78 -45.16 -8.47
C ILE A 306 20.63 -44.73 -9.95
N ARG A 307 20.79 -43.44 -10.26
CA ARG A 307 20.70 -42.94 -11.65
C ARG A 307 22.01 -43.09 -12.43
N GLU A 308 23.13 -43.27 -11.74
CA GLU A 308 24.46 -43.47 -12.34
C GLU A 308 24.81 -44.94 -12.59
N GLU A 309 24.08 -45.87 -11.97
CA GLU A 309 24.11 -47.32 -12.25
C GLU A 309 23.30 -47.71 -13.51
#